data_AF-A0A975KQE3-F1
#
_entry.id   AF-A0A975KQE3-F1
#
_cell.length_a   1.000
_cell.length_b   1.000
_cell.length_c   1.000
_cell.angle_alpha   90.00
_cell.angle_beta   90.00
_cell.angle_gamma   90.00
#
_symmetry.space_group_name_H-M   'P 1'
#
loop_
_entity.id
_entity.type
_entity.pdbx_description
1 polymer ?
#
loop_
_entity_poly.entity_id
_entity_poly.type
_entity_poly.pdbx_seq_one_letter_code
_entity_poly.pdbx_strand_id
1 'polypeptide(L)'
;MSNNKKKQQCFVQQDFPSFNVLQRCDGTTVTYFEDFTDNHNKALIQVFSTTQQSCTLTVIIDTRDGKTIERSIPVDPAFGQAERIFQVEDVCRVSFRCAGGLPTSLCTGFVQMTKTFCICCPGDEENKEKKHCGHCGWTSNCRCPRA
;
A
#
# COMPACT_ATOMS: atom_id res chain seq x y z
N MET A 1 16.85 -20.63 39.98
CA MET A 1 15.63 -20.04 39.37
C MET A 1 16.01 -19.53 37.99
N SER A 2 15.75 -20.31 36.93
CA SER A 2 16.13 -19.96 35.56
C SER A 2 15.07 -19.03 34.97
N ASN A 3 15.47 -17.82 34.60
CA ASN A 3 14.61 -16.76 34.09
C ASN A 3 14.37 -17.01 32.59
N ASN A 4 13.42 -17.89 32.27
CA ASN A 4 13.12 -18.27 30.88
C ASN A 4 12.28 -17.16 30.21
N LYS A 5 12.94 -16.06 29.80
CA LYS A 5 12.33 -15.08 28.89
C LYS A 5 12.13 -15.77 27.53
N LYS A 6 10.93 -16.28 27.28
CA LYS A 6 10.52 -16.82 25.98
C LYS A 6 10.75 -15.75 24.90
N LYS A 7 11.55 -16.06 23.87
CA LYS A 7 11.90 -15.13 22.79
C LYS A 7 10.69 -14.85 21.90
N GLN A 8 10.40 -13.59 21.61
CA GLN A 8 9.50 -13.21 20.53
C GLN A 8 10.08 -13.70 19.20
N GLN A 9 9.25 -14.31 18.36
CA GLN A 9 9.65 -14.72 17.02
C GLN A 9 9.19 -13.64 16.05
N CYS A 10 10.13 -12.96 15.41
CA CYS A 10 9.84 -11.98 14.37
C CYS A 10 10.33 -12.50 13.02
N PHE A 11 9.56 -12.24 11.96
CA PHE A 11 9.94 -12.55 10.60
C PHE A 11 9.60 -11.40 9.66
N VAL A 12 10.35 -11.30 8.57
CA VAL A 12 10.08 -10.37 7.47
C VAL A 12 9.26 -11.09 6.43
N GLN A 13 8.19 -10.45 5.96
CA GLN A 13 7.38 -10.94 4.85
C GLN A 13 7.23 -9.84 3.80
N GLN A 14 7.07 -10.27 2.55
CA GLN A 14 6.79 -9.40 1.42
C GLN A 14 5.49 -9.81 0.73
N ASP A 15 4.69 -8.81 0.39
CA ASP A 15 3.52 -8.96 -0.46
C ASP A 15 3.74 -8.16 -1.76
N PHE A 16 3.20 -8.65 -2.87
CA PHE A 16 3.39 -8.09 -4.22
C PHE A 16 2.06 -7.69 -4.90
N PRO A 17 1.26 -6.79 -4.30
CA PRO A 17 0.01 -6.36 -4.90
C PRO A 17 0.24 -5.67 -6.25
N SER A 18 -0.61 -5.97 -7.22
CA SER A 18 -0.65 -5.33 -8.52
C SER A 18 -2.08 -5.17 -9.00
N PHE A 19 -2.36 -4.08 -9.71
CA PHE A 19 -3.70 -3.76 -10.18
C PHE A 19 -3.67 -2.81 -11.37
N ASN A 20 -4.71 -2.88 -12.21
CA ASN A 20 -4.93 -1.96 -13.31
C ASN A 20 -5.73 -0.75 -12.83
N VAL A 21 -5.30 0.43 -13.24
CA VAL A 21 -6.06 1.67 -13.08
C VAL A 21 -6.89 1.87 -14.35
N LEU A 22 -8.20 1.95 -14.18
CA LEU A 22 -9.16 2.27 -15.22
C LEU A 22 -10.27 3.10 -14.58
N GLN A 23 -10.31 4.39 -14.86
CA GLN A 23 -11.34 5.28 -14.32
C GLN A 23 -11.64 6.44 -15.26
N ARG A 24 -12.82 7.02 -15.09
CA ARG A 24 -13.27 8.18 -15.85
C ARG A 24 -12.45 9.41 -15.48
N CYS A 25 -12.26 10.28 -16.46
CA CYS A 25 -11.58 11.55 -16.32
C CYS A 25 -12.56 12.66 -15.88
N ASP A 26 -13.20 12.44 -14.74
CA ASP A 26 -14.26 13.31 -14.19
C ASP A 26 -13.84 13.98 -12.86
N GLY A 27 -12.59 13.82 -12.45
CA GLY A 27 -12.07 14.35 -11.19
C GLY A 27 -12.34 13.46 -9.97
N THR A 28 -13.01 12.32 -10.14
CA THR A 28 -13.27 11.41 -9.03
C THR A 28 -11.98 10.74 -8.56
N THR A 29 -11.85 10.60 -7.23
CA THR A 29 -10.81 9.79 -6.60
C THR A 29 -11.35 8.38 -6.33
N VAL A 30 -10.62 7.37 -6.78
CA VAL A 30 -10.95 5.95 -6.55
C VAL A 30 -9.81 5.28 -5.80
N THR A 31 -10.15 4.50 -4.77
CA THR A 31 -9.20 3.71 -4.00
C THR A 31 -9.02 2.34 -4.64
N TYR A 32 -7.76 1.94 -4.87
CA TYR A 32 -7.42 0.66 -5.51
C TYR A 32 -6.72 -0.31 -4.55
N PHE A 33 -6.15 0.21 -3.46
CA PHE A 33 -5.49 -0.58 -2.44
C PHE A 33 -5.74 0.01 -1.06
N GLU A 34 -6.02 -0.87 -0.10
CA GLU A 34 -6.10 -0.56 1.32
C GLU A 34 -5.38 -1.64 2.13
N ASP A 35 -4.63 -1.21 3.14
CA ASP A 35 -4.04 -2.08 4.15
C ASP A 35 -4.57 -1.66 5.53
N PHE A 36 -5.45 -2.52 6.06
CA PHE A 36 -6.02 -2.36 7.40
C PHE A 36 -5.21 -3.05 8.50
N THR A 37 -4.06 -3.64 8.16
CA THR A 37 -3.16 -4.20 9.19
C THR A 37 -2.48 -3.07 9.95
N ASP A 38 -2.13 -3.33 11.21
CA ASP A 38 -1.38 -2.40 12.04
C ASP A 38 0.14 -2.65 11.97
N ASN A 39 0.62 -3.38 10.96
CA ASN A 39 2.04 -3.67 10.82
C ASN A 39 2.77 -2.47 10.21
N HIS A 40 3.92 -2.10 10.78
CA HIS A 40 4.84 -1.19 10.09
C HIS A 40 5.28 -1.81 8.78
N ASN A 41 5.29 -1.01 7.71
CA ASN A 41 5.63 -1.49 6.38
C ASN A 41 6.45 -0.49 5.59
N LYS A 42 7.20 -1.00 4.62
CA LYS A 42 7.88 -0.20 3.60
C LYS A 42 7.40 -0.68 2.23
N ALA A 43 6.88 0.24 1.44
CA ALA A 43 6.36 -0.03 0.12
C ALA A 43 7.23 0.63 -0.96
N LEU A 44 7.57 -0.14 -1.99
CA LEU A 44 8.02 0.36 -3.28
C LEU A 44 6.81 0.32 -4.22
N ILE A 45 6.31 1.46 -4.67
CA ILE A 45 5.14 1.59 -5.54
C ILE A 45 5.60 2.12 -6.90
N GLN A 46 5.43 1.32 -7.94
CA GLN A 46 5.72 1.69 -9.32
C GLN A 46 4.40 1.90 -10.05
N VAL A 47 4.23 3.08 -10.61
CA VAL A 47 3.02 3.49 -11.35
C VAL A 47 3.40 3.72 -12.79
N PHE A 48 2.82 2.91 -13.68
CA PHE A 48 2.89 3.06 -15.12
C PHE A 48 1.59 3.68 -15.60
N SER A 49 1.64 4.81 -16.29
CA SER A 49 0.49 5.50 -16.86
C SER A 49 0.57 5.47 -18.37
N THR A 50 -0.53 5.07 -19.02
CA THR A 50 -0.75 5.18 -20.47
C THR A 50 -1.96 6.10 -20.74
N THR A 51 -2.28 6.95 -19.77
CA THR A 51 -3.41 7.85 -19.79
C THR A 51 -3.32 8.79 -21.00
N GLN A 52 -4.46 9.00 -21.67
CA GLN A 52 -4.54 9.94 -22.80
C GLN A 52 -4.11 11.34 -22.37
N GLN A 53 -3.43 12.08 -23.25
CA GLN A 53 -2.87 13.41 -22.94
C GLN A 53 -3.91 14.45 -22.49
N SER A 54 -5.19 14.25 -22.82
CA SER A 54 -6.28 15.11 -22.32
C SER A 54 -6.48 14.98 -20.80
N CYS A 55 -6.02 13.91 -20.18
CA CYS A 55 -6.22 13.59 -18.78
C CYS A 55 -4.92 13.53 -18.00
N THR A 56 -4.97 13.92 -16.74
CA THR A 56 -3.86 13.77 -15.80
C THR A 56 -4.24 12.76 -14.73
N LEU A 57 -3.51 11.65 -14.69
CA LEU A 57 -3.57 10.69 -13.60
C LEU A 57 -2.75 11.22 -12.42
N THR A 58 -3.34 11.28 -11.25
CA THR A 58 -2.70 11.69 -10.00
C THR A 58 -2.78 10.55 -9.00
N VAL A 59 -1.64 10.09 -8.50
CA VAL A 59 -1.57 9.11 -7.42
C VAL A 59 -1.65 9.83 -6.07
N ILE A 60 -2.40 9.24 -5.15
CA ILE A 60 -2.58 9.71 -3.78
C ILE A 60 -2.24 8.53 -2.87
N ILE A 61 -1.20 8.67 -2.07
CA ILE A 61 -0.72 7.65 -1.14
C ILE A 61 -0.91 8.19 0.26
N ASP A 62 -1.74 7.52 1.05
CA ASP A 62 -1.93 7.86 2.47
C ASP A 62 -1.12 6.87 3.32
N THR A 63 -0.48 7.42 4.35
CA THR A 63 0.27 6.69 5.34
C THR A 63 -0.45 6.70 6.69
N ARG A 64 -0.17 5.71 7.54
CA ARG A 64 -0.89 5.53 8.81
C ARG A 64 -0.66 6.66 9.81
N ASP A 65 0.45 7.38 9.70
CA ASP A 65 0.75 8.59 10.47
C ASP A 65 -0.07 9.83 10.02
N GLY A 66 -0.96 9.67 9.03
CA GLY A 66 -1.84 10.73 8.54
C GLY A 66 -1.22 11.62 7.47
N LYS A 67 -0.04 11.28 6.96
CA LYS A 67 0.57 11.99 5.84
C LYS A 67 -0.01 11.51 4.50
N THR A 68 -0.23 12.47 3.60
CA THR A 68 -0.67 12.21 2.22
C THR A 68 0.40 12.67 1.24
N ILE A 69 0.77 11.79 0.31
CA ILE A 69 1.64 12.09 -0.82
C ILE A 69 0.78 12.10 -2.07
N GLU A 70 0.68 13.25 -2.71
CA GLU A 70 -0.09 13.43 -3.93
C GLU A 70 0.80 13.88 -5.08
N ARG A 71 0.83 13.13 -6.19
CA ARG A 71 1.68 13.44 -7.35
C ARG A 71 1.00 13.12 -8.66
N SER A 72 1.04 14.07 -9.59
CA SER A 72 0.60 13.85 -10.96
C SER A 72 1.62 13.03 -11.74
N ILE A 73 1.11 12.18 -12.64
CA ILE A 73 1.86 11.27 -13.52
C ILE A 73 1.58 11.71 -14.97
N PRO A 74 2.13 12.86 -15.41
CA PRO A 74 1.91 13.33 -16.78
C PRO A 74 2.58 12.39 -17.77
N VAL A 75 1.83 11.97 -18.77
CA VAL A 75 2.34 11.13 -19.86
C VAL A 75 3.22 11.98 -20.79
N ASP A 76 4.38 11.43 -21.19
CA ASP A 76 5.25 12.08 -22.17
C ASP A 76 4.57 12.05 -23.55
N PRO A 77 4.36 13.20 -24.22
CA PRO A 77 3.74 13.23 -25.54
C PRO A 77 4.49 12.44 -26.62
N ALA A 78 5.80 12.29 -26.50
CA ALA A 78 6.63 11.57 -27.45
C ALA A 78 6.50 10.05 -27.32
N PHE A 79 6.24 9.54 -26.11
CA PHE A 79 6.21 8.10 -25.82
C PHE A 79 4.82 7.55 -25.51
N GLY A 80 3.84 8.41 -25.21
CA GLY A 80 2.48 7.99 -24.85
C GLY A 80 2.39 7.24 -23.52
N GLN A 81 3.44 7.28 -22.71
CA GLN A 81 3.47 6.67 -21.39
C GLN A 81 4.30 7.49 -20.37
N ALA A 82 4.13 7.20 -19.09
CA ALA A 82 4.97 7.71 -18.01
C ALA A 82 5.12 6.69 -16.89
N GLU A 83 6.26 6.74 -16.21
CA GLU A 83 6.55 5.93 -15.03
C GLU A 83 6.93 6.84 -13.85
N ARG A 84 6.44 6.50 -12.66
CA ARG A 84 6.93 7.05 -11.39
C ARG A 84 7.06 5.98 -10.34
N ILE A 85 8.06 6.14 -9.49
CA ILE A 85 8.40 5.21 -8.42
C ILE A 85 8.35 5.97 -7.09
N PHE A 86 7.69 5.37 -6.10
CA PHE A 86 7.56 5.89 -4.74
C PHE A 86 8.13 4.89 -3.76
N GLN A 87 8.92 5.37 -2.79
CA GLN A 87 9.33 4.60 -1.62
C GLN A 87 8.72 5.26 -0.41
N VAL A 88 7.81 4.56 0.26
CA VAL A 88 6.97 5.13 1.32
C VAL A 88 6.87 4.13 2.47
N GLU A 89 6.93 4.64 3.70
CA GLU A 89 6.74 3.86 4.91
C GLU A 89 5.30 3.99 5.39
N ASP A 90 4.80 2.94 6.05
CA ASP A 90 3.48 2.85 6.66
C ASP A 90 2.31 3.17 5.72
N VAL A 91 2.40 2.72 4.46
CA VAL A 91 1.32 2.86 3.48
C VAL A 91 0.08 2.11 3.96
N CYS A 92 -1.06 2.81 3.99
CA CYS A 92 -2.35 2.23 4.34
C CYS A 92 -3.39 2.36 3.21
N ARG A 93 -3.21 3.32 2.29
CA ARG A 93 -4.13 3.48 1.15
C ARG A 93 -3.40 4.00 -0.10
N VAL A 94 -3.76 3.45 -1.25
CA VAL A 94 -3.36 3.99 -2.56
C VAL A 94 -4.62 4.26 -3.37
N SER A 95 -4.80 5.53 -3.73
CA SER A 95 -5.92 6.02 -4.52
C SER A 95 -5.42 6.78 -5.74
N PHE A 96 -6.29 6.93 -6.74
CA PHE A 96 -5.99 7.67 -7.96
C PHE A 96 -7.09 8.66 -8.26
N ARG A 97 -6.71 9.87 -8.68
CA ARG A 97 -7.62 10.88 -9.24
C ARG A 97 -7.29 11.09 -10.70
N CYS A 98 -8.31 11.15 -11.56
CA CYS A 98 -8.15 11.39 -12.99
C CYS A 98 -8.92 12.66 -13.38
N ALA A 99 -8.24 13.70 -13.86
CA ALA A 99 -8.85 15.00 -14.12
C ALA A 99 -8.28 15.72 -15.34
N GLY A 100 -9.01 16.75 -15.83
CA GLY A 100 -8.57 17.71 -16.83
C GLY A 100 -9.18 17.53 -18.23
N GLY A 101 -9.45 16.28 -18.62
CA GLY A 101 -9.90 15.94 -19.97
C GLY A 101 -11.41 16.06 -20.18
N LEU A 102 -11.86 15.55 -21.32
CA LEU A 102 -13.29 15.47 -21.62
C LEU A 102 -13.93 14.39 -20.73
N PRO A 103 -15.21 14.53 -20.34
CA PRO A 103 -15.90 13.59 -19.43
C PRO A 103 -15.92 12.13 -19.92
N THR A 104 -15.72 11.90 -21.23
CA THR A 104 -15.66 10.56 -21.83
C THR A 104 -14.26 9.96 -21.89
N SER A 105 -13.21 10.74 -21.60
CA SER A 105 -11.84 10.26 -21.55
C SER A 105 -11.60 9.39 -20.31
N LEU A 106 -10.62 8.48 -20.40
CA LEU A 106 -10.27 7.55 -19.34
C LEU A 106 -8.80 7.73 -18.96
N CYS A 107 -8.50 7.59 -17.68
CA CYS A 107 -7.15 7.29 -17.24
C CYS A 107 -6.92 5.79 -17.24
N THR A 108 -5.79 5.39 -17.79
CA THR A 108 -5.32 4.00 -17.83
C THR A 108 -3.92 3.92 -17.26
N GLY A 109 -3.66 2.87 -16.52
CA GLY A 109 -2.35 2.60 -15.96
C GLY A 109 -2.28 1.24 -15.29
N PHE A 110 -1.09 0.91 -14.81
CA PHE A 110 -0.80 -0.31 -14.08
C PHE A 110 0.09 0.02 -12.90
N VAL A 111 -0.19 -0.61 -11.76
CA VAL A 111 0.58 -0.42 -10.54
C VAL A 111 1.18 -1.75 -10.13
N GLN A 112 2.48 -1.73 -9.85
CA GLN A 112 3.19 -2.81 -9.18
C GLN A 112 3.69 -2.29 -7.84
N MET A 113 3.39 -3.00 -6.76
CA MET A 113 3.86 -2.63 -5.44
C MET A 113 4.53 -3.82 -4.77
N THR A 114 5.66 -3.55 -4.13
CA THR A 114 6.33 -4.49 -3.21
C THR A 114 6.22 -3.92 -1.81
N LYS A 115 5.51 -4.60 -0.93
CA LYS A 115 5.30 -4.19 0.45
C LYS A 115 6.03 -5.14 1.38
N THR A 116 7.03 -4.63 2.09
CA THR A 116 7.82 -5.38 3.08
C THR A 116 7.36 -4.98 4.47
N PHE A 117 7.06 -5.95 5.34
CA PHE A 117 6.66 -5.69 6.72
C PHE A 117 7.31 -6.69 7.67
N CYS A 118 7.43 -6.29 8.93
CA CYS A 118 7.91 -7.13 10.01
C CYS A 118 6.72 -7.59 10.84
N ILE A 119 6.56 -8.90 11.02
CA ILE A 119 5.56 -9.48 11.93
C ILE A 119 6.30 -10.08 13.11
N CYS A 120 5.94 -9.68 14.32
CA CYS A 120 6.39 -10.30 15.56
C CYS A 120 5.24 -11.07 16.20
N CYS A 121 5.43 -12.37 16.36
CA CYS A 121 4.51 -13.27 17.03
C CYS A 121 4.98 -13.54 18.47
N PRO A 122 4.07 -13.53 19.46
CA PRO A 122 4.38 -14.03 20.80
C PRO A 122 4.70 -15.54 20.71
N GLY A 123 5.74 -16.00 21.43
CA GLY A 123 6.10 -17.42 21.48
C GLY A 123 5.06 -18.25 22.24
N ASP A 124 4.80 -19.47 21.76
CA ASP A 124 3.69 -20.33 22.19
C ASP A 124 3.60 -20.54 23.71
N GLU A 125 2.45 -20.14 24.26
CA GLU A 125 1.48 -20.98 25.00
C GLU A 125 0.55 -20.07 25.84
N GLU A 126 -0.74 -20.41 25.83
CA GLU A 126 -1.71 -20.08 26.90
C GLU A 126 -2.34 -18.67 27.00
N ASN A 127 -2.47 -17.91 25.91
CA ASN A 127 -3.40 -16.78 25.89
C ASN A 127 -4.29 -16.80 24.65
N LYS A 128 -5.24 -17.73 24.63
CA LYS A 128 -6.31 -17.81 23.62
C LYS A 128 -7.22 -16.56 23.59
N GLU A 129 -7.00 -15.58 24.47
CA GLU A 129 -7.79 -14.34 24.54
C GLU A 129 -6.99 -13.06 24.24
N LYS A 130 -5.69 -13.13 23.96
CA LYS A 130 -4.88 -11.93 23.75
C LYS A 130 -4.04 -12.03 22.48
N LYS A 131 -4.72 -11.87 21.34
CA LYS A 131 -4.11 -11.65 20.01
C LYS A 131 -3.44 -10.27 19.93
N HIS A 132 -2.48 -10.00 20.80
CA HIS A 132 -1.64 -8.82 20.73
C HIS A 132 -0.32 -9.22 20.08
N CYS A 133 -0.15 -8.87 18.81
CA CYS A 133 1.17 -8.75 18.21
C CYS A 133 1.84 -7.56 18.92
N GLY A 134 2.73 -7.86 19.86
CA GLY A 134 3.22 -6.87 20.81
C GLY A 134 4.17 -5.85 20.16
N HIS A 135 3.63 -4.70 19.75
CA HIS A 135 3.97 -3.34 20.25
C HIS A 135 3.03 -2.25 19.67
N CYS A 136 1.80 -2.61 19.28
CA CYS A 136 0.77 -1.64 18.89
C CYS A 136 -0.58 -2.16 19.44
N GLY A 137 -1.33 -1.31 20.14
CA GLY A 137 -2.45 -1.65 21.02
C GLY A 137 -3.74 -2.14 20.34
N TRP A 138 -3.68 -2.90 19.24
CA TRP A 138 -4.87 -3.39 18.55
C TRP A 138 -4.82 -4.89 18.24
N THR A 139 -5.94 -5.56 18.48
CA THR A 139 -6.17 -6.99 18.22
C THR A 139 -6.43 -7.22 16.74
N SER A 140 -5.39 -7.23 15.90
CA SER A 140 -5.52 -7.61 14.49
C SER A 140 -4.99 -9.03 14.25
N ASN A 141 -5.63 -9.75 13.31
CA ASN A 141 -5.33 -11.16 13.00
C ASN A 141 -3.96 -11.30 12.33
N CYS A 142 -2.88 -11.42 13.10
CA CYS A 142 -1.59 -11.82 12.57
C CYS A 142 -1.64 -13.31 12.15
N ARG A 143 -1.32 -13.61 10.88
CA ARG A 143 -1.05 -14.98 10.42
C ARG A 143 0.33 -15.41 10.93
N CYS A 144 0.39 -15.86 12.18
CA CYS A 144 1.60 -16.51 12.68
C CYS A 144 1.71 -17.89 12.03
N PRO A 145 2.84 -18.24 11.36
CA PRO A 145 3.07 -19.59 10.90
C PRO A 145 3.04 -20.54 12.10
N ARG A 146 2.33 -21.67 11.98
CA ARG A 146 2.39 -22.72 13.01
C ARG A 146 3.77 -23.38 12.90
N ALA A 147 4.45 -23.50 14.04
CA ALA A 147 5.66 -24.32 14.16
C ALA A 147 5.34 -25.79 13.84
#